data_AF-A0A7H2PPA9-F1
#
_entry.id   AF-A0A7H2PPA9-F1
#
_cell.length_a   1.000
_cell.length_b   1.000
_cell.length_c   1.000
_cell.angle_alpha   90.00
_cell.angle_beta   90.00
_cell.angle_gamma   90.00
#
_symmetry.space_group_name_H-M   'P 1'
#
loop_
_entity.id
_entity.type
_entity.pdbx_description
1 polymer ?
#
loop_
_entity_poly.entity_id
_entity_poly.type
_entity_poly.pdbx_seq_one_letter_code
_entity_poly.pdbx_strand_id
1 'polypeptide(L)'
;MSDEASFTESSIQNNFTGNILQLFRIFIILRNLSYNLKTSIPIDGLESSKLYAEFEMTAIRISDFPLFYSPKSELNQTVKNLYSDIKEIINPYNSVFNTTVFNHTDNFNTIWRITNEINNIYISNKSNFKNTQQSNDLYFKIKPQFDSIKSTFDSFLDSIKVKQEISEINNKLEEVKLKSSELDDLIKKFEDSNASFKVFEEKQLNEKTKAVYTEIYNSEYKLANYYRRYTIGVFSVIALIAGFNFILPTVLGLISYRNGNGFLVPSVDIFFFIKTVFMLLLTAPGWYFAKESAKHRQVAYKAKIISSELTALPYYLADLEVKDRHEMRMKMADKFFGQELYNDKKSDSSNVSEQTKATTEAIKTINALLIKSSKMSDTQ
;
A
#
# COMPACT_ATOMS: atom_id res chain seq x y z
N MET A 1 -76.10 57.79 22.22
CA MET A 1 -75.33 57.19 23.33
C MET A 1 -74.98 55.71 23.11
N SER A 2 -75.52 55.00 22.11
CA SER A 2 -75.14 53.60 21.82
C SER A 2 -73.78 53.44 21.14
N ASP A 3 -73.42 54.38 20.27
CA ASP A 3 -72.29 54.17 19.35
C ASP A 3 -70.93 54.36 20.05
N GLU A 4 -70.81 55.30 20.99
CA GLU A 4 -69.61 55.51 21.81
C GLU A 4 -69.27 54.32 22.71
N ALA A 5 -70.29 53.65 23.27
CA ALA A 5 -70.12 52.47 24.13
C ALA A 5 -69.60 51.25 23.32
N SER A 6 -70.09 51.09 22.09
CA SER A 6 -69.62 50.01 21.20
C SER A 6 -68.15 50.19 20.77
N PHE A 7 -67.72 51.43 20.54
CA PHE A 7 -66.36 51.75 20.15
C PHE A 7 -65.36 51.47 21.28
N THR A 8 -65.69 51.87 22.51
CA THR A 8 -64.84 51.64 23.69
C THR A 8 -64.70 50.14 24.01
N GLU A 9 -65.76 49.35 23.88
CA GLU A 9 -65.71 47.90 24.13
C GLU A 9 -64.82 47.16 23.11
N SER A 10 -64.87 47.55 21.84
CA SER A 10 -64.02 46.97 20.79
C SER A 10 -62.53 47.26 21.01
N SER A 11 -62.20 48.48 21.48
CA SER A 11 -60.82 48.90 21.74
C SER A 11 -60.20 48.12 22.91
N ILE A 12 -60.95 47.93 24.00
CA ILE A 12 -60.51 47.17 25.17
C ILE A 12 -60.24 45.70 24.79
N GLN A 13 -61.14 45.09 24.02
CA GLN A 13 -60.97 43.71 23.54
C GLN A 13 -59.75 43.55 22.62
N ASN A 14 -59.52 44.50 21.72
CA ASN A 14 -58.36 44.48 20.83
C ASN A 14 -57.04 44.64 21.60
N ASN A 15 -56.99 45.53 22.59
CA ASN A 15 -55.81 45.73 23.43
C ASN A 15 -55.48 44.48 24.26
N PHE A 16 -56.49 43.86 24.88
CA PHE A 16 -56.31 42.62 25.65
C PHE A 16 -55.78 41.48 24.77
N THR A 17 -56.44 41.26 23.63
CA THR A 17 -56.05 40.24 22.64
C THR A 17 -54.62 40.46 22.15
N GLY A 18 -54.28 41.71 21.80
CA GLY A 18 -52.95 42.09 21.36
C GLY A 18 -51.88 41.81 22.41
N ASN A 19 -52.12 42.19 23.67
CA ASN A 19 -51.16 41.97 24.75
C ASN A 19 -50.90 40.48 25.02
N ILE A 20 -51.95 39.64 25.03
CA ILE A 20 -51.80 38.19 25.23
C ILE A 20 -51.02 37.56 24.07
N LEU A 21 -51.32 37.93 22.82
CA LEU A 21 -50.59 37.41 21.66
C LEU A 21 -49.12 37.81 21.68
N GLN A 22 -48.81 39.03 22.10
CA GLN A 22 -47.42 39.48 22.22
C GLN A 22 -46.69 38.78 23.38
N LEU A 23 -47.35 38.60 24.52
CA LEU A 23 -46.81 37.80 25.63
C LEU A 23 -46.52 36.36 25.18
N PHE A 24 -47.48 35.71 24.52
CA PHE A 24 -47.29 34.37 23.97
C PHE A 24 -46.09 34.31 23.03
N ARG A 25 -46.01 35.24 22.08
CA ARG A 25 -44.89 35.35 21.14
C ARG A 25 -43.55 35.46 21.86
N ILE A 26 -43.48 36.31 22.88
CA ILE A 26 -42.30 36.51 23.70
C ILE A 26 -41.87 35.21 24.37
N PHE A 27 -42.78 34.48 25.01
CA PHE A 27 -42.44 33.23 25.69
C PHE A 27 -42.00 32.12 24.73
N ILE A 28 -42.56 32.07 23.52
CA ILE A 28 -42.10 31.16 22.47
C ILE A 28 -40.68 31.52 21.99
N ILE A 29 -40.34 32.82 21.91
CA ILE A 29 -38.96 33.22 21.60
C ILE A 29 -38.02 32.85 22.75
N LEU A 30 -38.39 33.11 24.01
CA LEU A 30 -37.60 32.71 25.18
C LEU A 30 -37.36 31.20 25.23
N ARG A 31 -38.40 30.39 24.92
CA ARG A 31 -38.28 28.94 24.71
C ARG A 31 -37.22 28.61 23.67
N ASN A 32 -37.30 29.19 22.47
CA ASN A 32 -36.32 28.92 21.40
C ASN A 32 -34.89 29.34 21.76
N LEU A 33 -34.72 30.44 22.50
CA LEU A 33 -33.42 30.86 23.00
C LEU A 33 -32.86 29.90 24.06
N SER A 34 -33.69 29.46 25.00
CA SER A 34 -33.30 28.48 26.02
C SER A 34 -32.85 27.15 25.42
N TYR A 35 -33.40 26.76 24.26
CA TYR A 35 -32.94 25.60 23.50
C TYR A 35 -31.49 25.77 23.00
N ASN A 36 -31.16 26.94 22.45
CA ASN A 36 -29.81 27.23 21.95
C ASN A 36 -28.76 27.36 23.08
N LEU A 37 -29.19 27.73 24.29
CA LEU A 37 -28.32 27.83 25.47
C LEU A 37 -27.85 26.48 26.04
N LYS A 38 -28.29 25.33 25.49
CA LYS A 38 -27.75 24.00 25.83
C LYS A 38 -26.22 23.87 25.66
N THR A 39 -25.56 24.88 25.12
CA THR A 39 -24.11 24.99 24.94
C THR A 39 -23.34 25.60 26.13
N SER A 40 -23.67 25.22 27.39
CA SER A 40 -22.82 25.37 28.60
C SER A 40 -22.83 26.68 29.42
N ILE A 41 -23.96 27.38 29.54
CA ILE A 41 -24.08 28.46 30.55
C ILE A 41 -24.98 27.98 31.71
N PRO A 42 -24.42 27.66 32.89
CA PRO A 42 -25.22 27.44 34.09
C PRO A 42 -25.78 28.78 34.54
N ILE A 43 -27.09 28.98 34.38
CA ILE A 43 -27.83 30.11 34.94
C ILE A 43 -28.34 29.64 36.31
N ASP A 44 -27.68 30.06 37.39
CA ASP A 44 -28.10 29.83 38.78
C ASP A 44 -28.53 28.38 39.12
N GLY A 45 -27.87 27.37 38.53
CA GLY A 45 -28.14 25.95 38.79
C GLY A 45 -29.40 25.38 38.12
N LEU A 46 -30.12 26.16 37.30
CA LEU A 46 -31.20 25.64 36.46
C LEU A 46 -30.63 25.04 35.17
N GLU A 47 -30.96 23.77 34.91
CA GLU A 47 -30.66 23.13 33.63
C GLU A 47 -31.47 23.80 32.51
N SER A 48 -30.84 24.02 31.36
CA SER A 48 -31.48 24.61 30.16
C SER A 48 -32.68 23.81 29.66
N SER A 49 -32.69 22.49 29.89
CA SER A 49 -33.84 21.61 29.64
C SER A 49 -35.07 22.00 30.46
N LYS A 50 -34.88 22.39 31.73
CA LYS A 50 -35.96 22.82 32.63
C LYS A 50 -36.49 24.19 32.23
N LEU A 51 -35.61 25.11 31.84
CA LEU A 51 -36.00 26.44 31.33
C LEU A 51 -36.85 26.35 30.06
N TYR A 52 -36.44 25.50 29.12
CA TYR A 52 -37.20 25.25 27.90
C TYR A 52 -38.62 24.78 28.22
N ALA A 53 -38.74 23.76 29.08
CA ALA A 53 -40.03 23.21 29.47
C ALA A 53 -40.90 24.26 30.18
N GLU A 54 -40.32 25.08 31.05
CA GLU A 54 -41.10 26.08 31.79
C GLU A 54 -41.61 27.21 30.89
N PHE A 55 -40.81 27.68 29.92
CA PHE A 55 -41.27 28.67 28.95
C PHE A 55 -42.32 28.12 27.99
N GLU A 56 -42.21 26.84 27.60
CA GLU A 56 -43.25 26.17 26.81
C GLU A 56 -44.56 26.05 27.60
N MET A 57 -44.50 25.60 28.85
CA MET A 57 -45.68 25.51 29.72
C MET A 57 -46.31 26.88 29.95
N THR A 58 -45.49 27.92 30.11
CA THR A 58 -45.98 29.30 30.31
C THR A 58 -46.65 29.84 29.06
N ALA A 59 -46.11 29.57 27.87
CA ALA A 59 -46.79 29.91 26.62
C ALA A 59 -48.16 29.21 26.50
N ILE A 60 -48.24 27.92 26.87
CA ILE A 60 -49.51 27.18 26.88
C ILE A 60 -50.51 27.84 27.84
N ARG A 61 -50.10 28.17 29.07
CA ARG A 61 -50.94 28.86 30.06
C ARG A 61 -51.48 30.19 29.53
N ILE A 62 -50.64 31.00 28.87
CA ILE A 62 -51.04 32.27 28.24
C ILE A 62 -52.09 32.03 27.15
N SER A 63 -51.93 30.97 26.34
CA SER A 63 -52.88 30.66 25.26
C SER A 63 -54.28 30.29 25.77
N ASP A 64 -54.37 29.84 27.03
CA ASP A 64 -55.63 29.49 27.68
C ASP A 64 -56.30 30.69 28.37
N PHE A 65 -55.61 31.84 28.54
CA PHE A 65 -56.19 33.01 29.22
C PHE A 65 -57.55 33.46 28.67
N PRO A 66 -57.82 33.46 27.34
CA PRO A 66 -59.13 33.80 26.81
C PRO A 66 -60.28 32.88 27.30
N LEU A 67 -59.98 31.66 27.78
CA LEU A 67 -60.97 30.74 28.34
C LEU A 67 -61.45 31.15 29.74
N PHE A 68 -60.59 31.85 30.50
CA PHE A 68 -60.87 32.17 31.90
C PHE A 68 -61.30 33.64 32.09
N TYR A 69 -61.02 34.53 31.13
CA TYR A 69 -61.16 35.97 31.35
C TYR A 69 -61.78 36.73 30.18
N SER A 70 -62.64 37.69 30.52
CA SER A 70 -63.15 38.69 29.59
C SER A 70 -62.26 39.93 29.55
N PRO A 71 -62.29 40.72 28.45
CA PRO A 71 -61.51 41.95 28.32
C PRO A 71 -61.81 43.03 29.37
N LYS A 72 -62.99 42.95 30.02
CA LYS A 72 -63.43 43.89 31.06
C LYS A 72 -62.96 43.50 32.47
N SER A 73 -62.24 42.40 32.62
CA SER A 73 -61.72 41.94 33.91
C SER A 73 -60.54 42.79 34.40
N GLU A 74 -60.33 42.82 35.73
CA GLU A 74 -59.13 43.43 36.35
C GLU A 74 -57.83 42.86 35.78
N LEU A 75 -57.87 41.63 35.28
CA LEU A 75 -56.72 40.97 34.66
C LEU A 75 -56.22 41.68 33.41
N ASN A 76 -57.04 42.46 32.70
CA ASN A 76 -56.57 43.20 31.53
C ASN A 76 -55.43 44.16 31.91
N GLN A 77 -55.54 44.81 33.06
CA GLN A 77 -54.48 45.69 33.57
C GLN A 77 -53.25 44.87 33.99
N THR A 78 -53.45 43.72 34.64
CA THR A 78 -52.35 42.82 35.00
C THR A 78 -51.59 42.32 33.76
N VAL A 79 -52.30 41.83 32.74
CA VAL A 79 -51.72 41.38 31.47
C VAL A 79 -50.97 42.51 30.77
N LYS A 80 -51.50 43.75 30.81
CA LYS A 80 -50.83 44.93 30.26
C LYS A 80 -49.52 45.22 31.01
N ASN A 81 -49.52 45.14 32.34
CA ASN A 81 -48.33 45.36 33.15
C ASN A 81 -47.28 44.27 32.88
N LEU A 82 -47.68 42.99 32.90
CA LEU A 82 -46.81 41.86 32.58
C LEU A 82 -46.17 41.99 31.19
N TYR A 83 -46.97 42.40 30.19
CA TYR A 83 -46.46 42.67 28.85
C TYR A 83 -45.46 43.83 28.84
N SER A 84 -45.74 44.92 29.54
CA SER A 84 -44.84 46.08 29.61
C SER A 84 -43.50 45.71 30.24
N ASP A 85 -43.52 45.04 31.39
CA ASP A 85 -42.33 44.61 32.13
C ASP A 85 -41.45 43.70 31.27
N ILE A 86 -42.04 42.70 30.62
CA ILE A 86 -41.27 41.74 29.82
C ILE A 86 -40.76 42.37 28.51
N LYS A 87 -41.50 43.32 27.94
CA LYS A 87 -41.13 44.02 26.70
C LYS A 87 -39.90 44.89 26.92
N GLU A 88 -39.79 45.57 28.05
CA GLU A 88 -38.64 46.42 28.39
C GLU A 88 -37.34 45.63 28.40
N ILE A 89 -37.39 44.41 28.94
CA ILE A 89 -36.25 43.50 29.05
C ILE A 89 -35.86 42.93 27.68
N ILE A 90 -36.86 42.55 26.90
CA ILE A 90 -36.67 41.80 25.67
C ILE A 90 -36.40 42.69 24.47
N ASN A 91 -36.95 43.90 24.45
CA ASN A 91 -36.82 44.84 23.35
C ASN A 91 -36.49 46.25 23.86
N PRO A 92 -35.31 46.45 24.49
CA PRO A 92 -34.91 47.74 25.05
C PRO A 92 -34.77 48.83 23.96
N TYR A 93 -34.58 48.43 22.69
CA TYR A 93 -34.40 49.33 21.56
C TYR A 93 -35.35 48.99 20.40
N ASN A 94 -36.65 49.16 20.63
CA ASN A 94 -37.73 49.34 19.63
C ASN A 94 -37.63 48.53 18.31
N SER A 95 -37.21 47.26 18.34
CA SER A 95 -37.46 46.21 17.33
C SER A 95 -36.49 45.03 17.42
N VAL A 96 -35.34 45.18 18.08
CA VAL A 96 -34.31 44.12 18.14
C VAL A 96 -34.46 43.33 19.44
N PHE A 97 -34.72 42.04 19.29
CA PHE A 97 -34.79 41.12 20.43
C PHE A 97 -33.41 40.97 21.08
N ASN A 98 -33.33 41.20 22.39
CA ASN A 98 -32.10 41.03 23.15
C ASN A 98 -31.79 39.53 23.33
N THR A 99 -30.83 39.00 22.55
CA THR A 99 -30.40 37.60 22.66
C THR A 99 -29.57 37.30 23.91
N THR A 100 -29.05 38.34 24.58
CA THR A 100 -28.26 38.24 25.81
C THR A 100 -29.11 38.36 27.08
N VAL A 101 -30.43 38.26 26.96
CA VAL A 101 -31.37 38.42 28.07
C VAL A 101 -31.07 37.48 29.25
N PHE A 102 -30.56 36.29 28.95
CA PHE A 102 -30.18 35.28 29.93
C PHE A 102 -28.80 35.48 30.56
N ASN A 103 -27.98 36.39 30.02
CA ASN A 103 -26.64 36.69 30.53
C ASN A 103 -26.66 37.72 31.67
N HIS A 104 -27.81 38.37 31.89
CA HIS A 104 -27.99 39.36 32.95
C HIS A 104 -28.95 38.80 34.01
N THR A 105 -28.43 38.60 35.22
CA THR A 105 -29.19 38.02 36.35
C THR A 105 -30.47 38.80 36.65
N ASP A 106 -30.45 40.12 36.55
CA ASP A 106 -31.63 40.97 36.82
C ASP A 106 -32.76 40.76 35.78
N ASN A 107 -32.37 40.63 34.50
CA ASN A 107 -33.31 40.35 33.42
C ASN A 107 -33.92 38.96 33.58
N PHE A 108 -33.09 37.97 33.90
CA PHE A 108 -33.54 36.61 34.16
C PHE A 108 -34.49 36.53 35.35
N ASN A 109 -34.14 37.15 36.48
CA ASN A 109 -34.97 37.22 37.68
C ASN A 109 -36.33 37.84 37.39
N THR A 110 -36.37 38.88 36.55
CA THR A 110 -37.63 39.53 36.20
C THR A 110 -38.48 38.65 35.27
N ILE A 111 -37.87 37.99 34.28
CA ILE A 111 -38.55 36.98 33.44
C ILE A 111 -39.11 35.85 34.31
N TRP A 112 -38.34 35.37 35.28
CA TRP A 112 -38.75 34.29 36.17
C TRP A 112 -39.90 34.71 37.09
N ARG A 113 -39.84 35.93 37.64
CA ARG A 113 -40.95 36.53 38.41
C ARG A 113 -42.23 36.53 37.58
N ILE A 114 -42.16 37.04 36.34
CA ILE A 114 -43.31 37.13 35.42
C ILE A 114 -43.85 35.73 35.09
N THR A 115 -42.95 34.76 34.86
CA THR A 115 -43.30 33.36 34.62
C THR A 115 -44.12 32.78 35.78
N ASN A 116 -43.67 33.00 37.01
CA ASN A 116 -44.37 32.55 38.22
C ASN A 116 -45.70 33.28 38.43
N GLU A 117 -45.76 34.58 38.13
CA GLU A 117 -47.00 35.36 38.22
C GLU A 117 -48.07 34.85 37.26
N ILE A 118 -47.69 34.57 36.00
CA ILE A 118 -48.57 33.94 35.01
C ILE A 118 -49.06 32.57 35.47
N ASN A 119 -48.17 31.76 36.07
CA ASN A 119 -48.53 30.46 36.62
C ASN A 119 -49.55 30.59 37.77
N ASN A 120 -49.33 31.52 38.70
CA ASN A 120 -50.24 31.78 39.81
C ASN A 120 -51.60 32.28 39.34
N ILE A 121 -51.64 33.18 38.36
CA ILE A 121 -52.86 33.66 37.71
C ILE A 121 -53.63 32.48 37.11
N TYR A 122 -52.95 31.62 36.35
CA TYR A 122 -53.55 30.44 35.73
C TYR A 122 -54.14 29.49 36.78
N ILE A 123 -53.37 29.11 37.80
CA ILE A 123 -53.80 28.15 38.83
C ILE A 123 -55.00 28.70 39.63
N SER A 124 -54.93 29.96 40.06
CA SER A 124 -55.98 30.59 40.88
C SER A 124 -57.33 30.69 40.17
N ASN A 125 -57.33 30.70 38.82
CA ASN A 125 -58.55 30.86 38.03
C ASN A 125 -58.96 29.60 37.27
N LYS A 126 -58.14 28.55 37.29
CA LYS A 126 -58.43 27.27 36.65
C LYS A 126 -59.75 26.65 37.15
N SER A 127 -60.06 26.79 38.44
CA SER A 127 -61.33 26.31 39.03
C SER A 127 -62.53 27.19 38.70
N ASN A 128 -62.30 28.44 38.32
CA ASN A 128 -63.33 29.42 37.98
C ASN A 128 -63.68 29.40 36.49
N PHE A 129 -63.47 28.26 35.81
CA PHE A 129 -63.82 28.07 34.41
C PHE A 129 -65.32 28.32 34.20
N LYS A 130 -65.67 29.59 33.96
CA LYS A 130 -67.02 29.98 33.58
C LYS A 130 -67.05 29.85 32.08
N ASN A 131 -67.60 28.72 31.63
CA ASN A 131 -67.98 28.43 30.25
C ASN A 131 -69.06 29.41 29.76
N THR A 132 -68.74 30.70 29.79
CA THR A 132 -69.57 31.77 29.26
C THR A 132 -69.37 31.78 27.76
N GLN A 133 -70.47 31.86 27.02
CA GLN A 133 -70.44 31.81 25.56
C GLN A 133 -69.48 32.86 24.98
N GLN A 134 -69.40 34.04 25.59
CA GLN A 134 -68.49 35.12 25.21
C GLN A 134 -66.99 34.75 25.34
N SER A 135 -66.60 33.99 26.36
CA SER A 135 -65.19 33.59 26.56
C SER A 135 -64.79 32.49 25.57
N ASN A 136 -65.70 31.57 25.26
CA ASN A 136 -65.49 30.58 24.21
C ASN A 136 -65.34 31.22 22.84
N ASP A 137 -66.23 32.14 22.48
CA ASP A 137 -66.20 32.82 21.19
C ASP A 137 -64.88 33.59 21.01
N LEU A 138 -64.41 34.24 22.08
CA LEU A 138 -63.11 34.91 22.11
C LEU A 138 -61.94 33.92 21.93
N TYR A 139 -61.96 32.81 22.67
CA TYR A 139 -60.95 31.78 22.56
C TYR A 139 -60.88 31.18 21.15
N PHE A 140 -62.02 30.76 20.57
CA PHE A 140 -62.05 30.21 19.22
C PHE A 140 -61.60 31.21 18.15
N LYS A 141 -61.84 32.51 18.37
CA LYS A 141 -61.35 33.56 17.47
C LYS A 141 -59.82 33.73 17.52
N ILE A 142 -59.22 33.63 18.71
CA ILE A 142 -57.78 33.92 18.90
C ILE A 142 -56.92 32.64 18.78
N LYS A 143 -57.46 31.47 19.10
CA LYS A 143 -56.73 30.19 19.09
C LYS A 143 -55.96 29.93 17.78
N PRO A 144 -56.53 30.15 16.58
CA PRO A 144 -55.80 29.97 15.33
C PRO A 144 -54.56 30.86 15.22
N GLN A 145 -54.55 32.03 15.85
CA GLN A 145 -53.40 32.95 15.87
C GLN A 145 -52.29 32.42 16.77
N PHE A 146 -52.61 31.84 17.94
CA PHE A 146 -51.61 31.15 18.77
C PHE A 146 -50.99 29.97 18.02
N ASP A 147 -51.81 29.15 17.37
CA ASP A 147 -51.35 27.97 16.65
C ASP A 147 -50.46 28.36 15.47
N SER A 148 -50.80 29.42 14.74
CA SER A 148 -49.97 29.99 13.66
C SER A 148 -48.63 30.52 14.16
N ILE A 149 -48.61 31.27 15.27
CA ILE A 149 -47.37 31.75 15.89
C ILE A 149 -46.51 30.56 16.32
N LYS A 150 -47.09 29.59 17.02
CA LYS A 150 -46.38 28.40 17.50
C LYS A 150 -45.76 27.63 16.34
N SER A 151 -46.54 27.34 15.30
CA SER A 151 -46.07 26.62 14.10
C SER A 151 -44.89 27.32 13.41
N THR A 152 -44.91 28.66 13.33
CA THR A 152 -43.81 29.44 12.74
C THR A 152 -42.52 29.27 13.53
N PHE A 153 -42.60 29.35 14.86
CA PHE A 153 -41.43 29.23 15.72
C PHE A 153 -40.95 27.79 15.92
N ASP A 154 -41.84 26.81 15.81
CA ASP A 154 -41.48 25.38 15.79
C ASP A 154 -40.72 25.06 14.49
N SER A 155 -41.20 25.54 13.34
CA SER A 155 -40.49 25.40 12.06
C SER A 155 -39.11 26.05 12.09
N PHE A 156 -38.99 27.22 12.72
CA PHE A 156 -37.69 27.87 12.92
C PHE A 156 -36.76 27.04 13.82
N LEU A 157 -37.28 26.49 14.92
CA LEU A 157 -36.51 25.63 15.82
C LEU A 157 -36.01 24.37 15.09
N ASP A 158 -36.86 23.75 14.28
CA ASP A 158 -36.48 22.58 13.49
C ASP A 158 -35.44 22.92 12.43
N SER A 159 -35.52 24.11 11.80
CA SER A 159 -34.47 24.58 10.88
C SER A 159 -33.10 24.73 11.57
N ILE A 160 -33.08 25.15 12.84
CA ILE A 160 -31.86 25.24 13.64
C ILE A 160 -31.31 23.84 13.93
N LYS A 161 -32.17 22.89 14.34
CA LYS A 161 -31.78 21.50 14.59
C LYS A 161 -31.13 20.88 13.36
N VAL A 162 -31.78 21.01 12.21
CA VAL A 162 -31.26 20.51 10.93
C VAL A 162 -29.91 21.14 10.61
N LYS A 163 -29.72 22.45 10.84
CA LYS A 163 -28.43 23.12 10.62
C LYS A 163 -27.33 22.59 11.54
N GLN A 164 -27.65 22.29 12.81
CA GLN A 164 -26.71 21.68 13.75
C GLN A 164 -26.31 20.27 13.30
N GLU A 165 -27.29 19.43 12.94
CA GLU A 165 -27.04 18.08 12.43
C GLU A 165 -26.18 18.10 11.15
N ILE A 166 -26.44 19.03 10.21
CA ILE A 166 -25.61 19.21 9.00
C ILE A 166 -24.17 19.59 9.37
N SER A 167 -23.98 20.46 10.37
CA SER A 167 -22.64 20.83 10.83
C SER A 167 -21.88 19.64 11.42
N GLU A 168 -22.55 18.80 12.20
CA GLU A 168 -21.96 17.58 12.75
C GLU A 168 -21.61 16.56 11.66
N ILE A 169 -22.49 16.40 10.66
CA ILE A 169 -22.24 15.54 9.49
C ILE A 169 -21.01 16.04 8.72
N ASN A 170 -20.89 17.35 8.49
CA ASN A 170 -19.74 17.92 7.79
C ASN A 170 -18.43 17.68 8.55
N ASN A 171 -18.43 17.83 9.88
CA ASN A 171 -17.26 17.55 10.70
C ASN A 171 -16.86 16.06 10.62
N LYS A 172 -17.82 15.14 10.70
CA LYS A 172 -17.57 13.70 10.54
C LYS A 172 -17.07 13.36 9.13
N LEU A 173 -17.57 14.04 8.09
CA LEU A 173 -17.13 13.85 6.72
C LEU A 173 -15.66 14.26 6.54
N GLU A 174 -15.24 15.38 7.11
CA GLU A 174 -13.83 15.82 7.08
C GLU A 174 -12.92 14.83 7.83
N GLU A 175 -13.35 14.30 8.98
CA GLU A 175 -12.61 13.25 9.69
C GLU A 175 -12.44 11.97 8.83
N VAL A 176 -13.50 11.56 8.13
CA VAL A 176 -13.46 10.41 7.21
C VAL A 176 -12.52 10.67 6.03
N LYS A 177 -12.52 11.88 5.46
CA LYS A 177 -11.58 12.26 4.38
C LYS A 177 -10.13 12.18 4.84
N LEU A 178 -9.82 12.68 6.04
CA LEU A 178 -8.47 12.61 6.60
C LEU A 178 -8.02 11.15 6.76
N LYS A 179 -8.86 10.31 7.37
CA LYS A 179 -8.59 8.86 7.51
C LYS A 179 -8.43 8.16 6.16
N SER A 180 -9.20 8.56 5.15
CA SER A 180 -9.04 8.03 3.79
C SER A 180 -7.67 8.40 3.19
N SER A 181 -7.19 9.63 3.41
CA SER A 181 -5.87 10.06 2.92
C SER A 181 -4.72 9.32 3.62
N GLU A 182 -4.86 9.04 4.91
CA GLU A 182 -3.88 8.23 5.67
C GLU A 182 -3.86 6.79 5.16
N LEU A 183 -5.03 6.23 4.80
CA LEU A 183 -5.14 4.90 4.21
C LEU A 183 -4.44 4.84 2.84
N ASP A 184 -4.61 5.86 1.99
CA ASP A 184 -3.94 5.95 0.69
C ASP A 184 -2.40 5.99 0.85
N ASP A 185 -1.90 6.70 1.84
CA ASP A 185 -0.46 6.74 2.15
C ASP A 185 0.05 5.37 2.67
N LEU A 186 -0.74 4.69 3.49
CA LEU A 186 -0.42 3.34 3.97
C LEU A 186 -0.41 2.33 2.81
N ILE A 187 -1.38 2.42 1.89
CA ILE A 187 -1.41 1.58 0.69
C ILE A 187 -0.16 1.80 -0.16
N LYS A 188 0.25 3.04 -0.42
CA LYS A 188 1.49 3.35 -1.15
C LYS A 188 2.72 2.77 -0.46
N LYS A 189 2.86 2.95 0.86
CA LYS A 189 3.96 2.37 1.64
C LYS A 189 3.97 0.85 1.58
N PHE A 190 2.81 0.21 1.59
CA PHE A 190 2.68 -1.23 1.45
C PHE A 190 3.08 -1.71 0.05
N GLU A 191 2.66 -1.00 -1.00
CA GLU A 191 3.07 -1.29 -2.38
C GLU A 191 4.58 -1.19 -2.58
N ASP A 192 5.21 -0.13 -2.07
CA ASP A 192 6.66 0.07 -2.10
C ASP A 192 7.41 -1.03 -1.33
N SER A 193 6.90 -1.40 -0.15
CA SER A 193 7.46 -2.48 0.67
C SER A 193 7.32 -3.84 -0.02
N ASN A 194 6.18 -4.11 -0.66
CA ASN A 194 5.95 -5.36 -1.38
C ASN A 194 6.82 -5.46 -2.64
N ALA A 195 7.01 -4.36 -3.36
CA ALA A 195 7.96 -4.30 -4.48
C ALA A 195 9.38 -4.60 -4.01
N SER A 196 9.81 -4.01 -2.90
CA SER A 196 11.12 -4.25 -2.29
C SER A 196 11.29 -5.71 -1.84
N PHE A 197 10.25 -6.32 -1.27
CA PHE A 197 10.26 -7.72 -0.84
C PHE A 197 10.38 -8.69 -2.02
N LYS A 198 9.67 -8.44 -3.12
CA LYS A 198 9.81 -9.23 -4.36
C LYS A 198 11.23 -9.18 -4.92
N VAL A 199 11.87 -8.00 -4.93
CA VAL A 199 13.28 -7.87 -5.34
C VAL A 199 14.22 -8.68 -4.43
N PHE A 200 13.95 -8.70 -3.13
CA PHE A 200 14.74 -9.50 -2.18
C PHE A 200 14.57 -11.01 -2.37
N GLU A 201 13.33 -11.48 -2.53
CA GLU A 201 13.02 -12.89 -2.80
C GLU A 201 13.68 -13.36 -4.11
N GLU A 202 13.61 -12.53 -5.16
CA GLU A 202 14.24 -12.81 -6.45
C GLU A 202 15.77 -12.86 -6.37
N LYS A 203 16.38 -12.02 -5.52
CA LYS A 203 17.83 -12.07 -5.27
C LYS A 203 18.23 -13.36 -4.56
N GLN A 204 17.46 -13.79 -3.56
CA GLN A 204 17.76 -15.00 -2.79
C GLN A 204 17.65 -16.28 -3.63
N LEU A 205 16.66 -16.37 -4.51
CA LEU A 205 16.52 -17.52 -5.42
C LEU A 205 17.67 -17.61 -6.43
N ASN A 206 18.12 -16.48 -6.97
CA ASN A 206 19.24 -16.44 -7.90
C ASN A 206 20.59 -16.75 -7.23
N GLU A 207 20.78 -16.38 -5.96
CA GLU A 207 22.00 -16.73 -5.21
C GLU A 207 22.20 -18.25 -5.03
N LYS A 208 21.12 -19.00 -4.80
CA LYS A 208 21.20 -20.47 -4.68
C LYS A 208 21.62 -21.12 -6.00
N THR A 209 21.03 -20.70 -7.12
CA THR A 209 21.40 -21.22 -8.46
C THR A 209 22.84 -20.84 -8.82
N LYS A 210 23.28 -19.63 -8.48
CA LYS A 210 24.68 -19.19 -8.64
C LYS A 210 25.66 -20.08 -7.87
N ALA A 211 25.31 -20.46 -6.64
CA ALA A 211 26.17 -21.31 -5.80
C ALA A 211 26.46 -22.65 -6.50
N VAL A 212 25.44 -23.28 -7.09
CA VAL A 212 25.56 -24.55 -7.82
C VAL A 212 26.55 -24.45 -8.99
N TYR A 213 26.40 -23.44 -9.87
CA TYR A 213 27.31 -23.29 -11.02
C TYR A 213 28.73 -22.89 -10.61
N THR A 214 28.89 -22.17 -9.51
CA THR A 214 30.20 -21.81 -8.97
C THR A 214 30.92 -23.03 -8.39
N GLU A 215 30.18 -23.93 -7.75
CA GLU A 215 30.70 -25.20 -7.27
C GLU A 215 31.14 -26.10 -8.43
N ILE A 216 30.32 -26.24 -9.47
CA ILE A 216 30.66 -26.97 -10.71
C ILE A 216 31.92 -26.39 -11.36
N TYR A 217 32.02 -25.06 -11.47
CA TYR A 217 33.23 -24.42 -12.00
C TYR A 217 34.48 -24.83 -11.20
N ASN A 218 34.40 -24.76 -9.87
CA ASN A 218 35.54 -25.03 -9.01
C ASN A 218 35.96 -26.51 -9.04
N SER A 219 35.01 -27.44 -9.08
CA SER A 219 35.30 -28.88 -9.15
C SER A 219 35.91 -29.27 -10.50
N GLU A 220 35.32 -28.83 -11.61
CA GLU A 220 35.77 -29.11 -12.97
C GLU A 220 37.13 -28.46 -13.27
N TYR A 221 37.36 -27.24 -12.79
CA TYR A 221 38.64 -26.56 -12.97
C TYR A 221 39.78 -27.25 -12.18
N LYS A 222 39.50 -27.72 -10.97
CA LYS A 222 40.45 -28.53 -10.19
C LYS A 222 40.78 -29.83 -10.92
N LEU A 223 39.77 -30.54 -11.42
CA LEU A 223 39.94 -31.79 -12.16
C LEU A 223 40.78 -31.57 -13.43
N ALA A 224 40.50 -30.52 -14.19
CA ALA A 224 41.31 -30.16 -15.36
C ALA A 224 42.79 -29.90 -15.03
N ASN A 225 43.06 -29.30 -13.86
CA ASN A 225 44.43 -29.05 -13.41
C ASN A 225 45.13 -30.34 -12.97
N TYR A 226 44.42 -31.31 -12.39
CA TYR A 226 44.99 -32.64 -12.13
C TYR A 226 45.38 -33.34 -13.44
N TYR A 227 44.49 -33.38 -14.43
CA TYR A 227 44.81 -33.95 -15.75
C TYR A 227 45.99 -33.25 -16.41
N ARG A 228 46.08 -31.92 -16.32
CA ARG A 228 47.25 -31.19 -16.83
C ARG A 228 48.54 -31.60 -16.13
N ARG A 229 48.52 -31.81 -14.81
CA ARG A 229 49.70 -32.29 -14.08
C ARG A 229 50.10 -33.69 -14.52
N TYR A 230 49.14 -34.58 -14.77
CA TYR A 230 49.40 -35.91 -15.33
C TYR A 230 49.99 -35.83 -16.74
N THR A 231 49.44 -34.99 -17.62
CA THR A 231 49.98 -34.72 -18.96
C THR A 231 51.44 -34.25 -18.89
N ILE A 232 51.72 -33.25 -18.05
CA ILE A 232 53.09 -32.74 -17.85
C ILE A 232 54.00 -33.86 -17.33
N GLY A 233 53.53 -34.68 -16.39
CA GLY A 233 54.27 -35.84 -15.89
C GLY A 233 54.64 -36.83 -16.99
N VAL A 234 53.67 -37.25 -17.81
CA VAL A 234 53.90 -38.21 -18.91
C VAL A 234 54.87 -37.64 -19.94
N PHE A 235 54.69 -36.39 -20.38
CA PHE A 235 55.61 -35.77 -21.34
C PHE A 235 56.99 -35.51 -20.74
N SER A 236 57.10 -35.24 -19.44
CA SER A 236 58.40 -35.11 -18.75
C SER A 236 59.15 -36.44 -18.73
N VAL A 237 58.46 -37.56 -18.51
CA VAL A 237 59.06 -38.90 -18.59
C VAL A 237 59.56 -39.20 -20.01
N ILE A 238 58.75 -38.90 -21.04
CA ILE A 238 59.16 -39.05 -22.45
C ILE A 238 60.39 -38.19 -22.74
N ALA A 239 60.38 -36.92 -22.32
CA ALA A 239 61.50 -35.99 -22.52
C ALA A 239 62.77 -36.47 -21.81
N LEU A 240 62.66 -37.04 -20.60
CA LEU A 240 63.79 -37.64 -19.89
C LEU A 240 64.34 -38.85 -20.66
N ILE A 241 63.49 -39.78 -21.11
CA ILE A 241 63.94 -40.96 -21.86
C ILE A 241 64.61 -40.54 -23.18
N ALA A 242 64.00 -39.60 -23.92
CA ALA A 242 64.57 -39.05 -25.15
C ALA A 242 65.91 -38.35 -24.90
N GLY A 243 65.98 -37.52 -23.86
CA GLY A 243 67.20 -36.82 -23.44
C GLY A 243 68.31 -37.80 -23.06
N PHE A 244 68.03 -38.81 -22.23
CA PHE A 244 69.01 -39.85 -21.89
C PHE A 244 69.48 -40.62 -23.13
N ASN A 245 68.58 -40.95 -24.06
CA ASN A 245 68.94 -41.66 -25.30
C ASN A 245 69.83 -40.83 -26.23
N PHE A 246 69.73 -39.50 -26.21
CA PHE A 246 70.57 -38.63 -27.03
C PHE A 246 71.88 -38.23 -26.34
N ILE A 247 71.81 -37.89 -25.04
CA ILE A 247 72.94 -37.39 -24.26
C ILE A 247 73.95 -38.52 -24.01
N LEU A 248 73.50 -39.73 -23.66
CA LEU A 248 74.40 -40.79 -23.22
C LEU A 248 75.35 -41.29 -24.33
N PRO A 249 74.89 -41.58 -25.57
CA PRO A 249 75.79 -41.89 -26.69
C PRO A 249 76.69 -40.72 -27.07
N THR A 250 76.20 -39.48 -26.97
CA THR A 250 76.98 -38.27 -27.28
C THR A 250 78.13 -38.07 -26.28
N VAL A 251 77.87 -38.26 -24.99
CA VAL A 251 78.89 -38.17 -23.93
C VAL A 251 79.92 -39.30 -24.07
N LEU A 252 79.48 -40.53 -24.36
CA LEU A 252 80.40 -41.66 -24.59
C LEU A 252 81.28 -41.43 -25.83
N GLY A 253 80.72 -40.92 -26.92
CA GLY A 253 81.47 -40.56 -28.12
C GLY A 253 82.49 -39.44 -27.86
N LEU A 254 82.14 -38.46 -27.03
CA LEU A 254 83.05 -37.38 -26.62
C LEU A 254 84.21 -37.90 -25.74
N ILE A 255 83.92 -38.83 -24.81
CA ILE A 255 84.95 -39.48 -23.98
C ILE A 255 85.90 -40.31 -24.85
N SER A 256 85.37 -41.08 -25.81
CA SER A 256 86.19 -41.86 -26.76
C SER A 256 87.09 -40.96 -27.61
N TYR A 257 86.57 -39.83 -28.10
CA TYR A 257 87.34 -38.84 -28.84
C TYR A 257 88.47 -38.26 -27.99
N ARG A 258 88.20 -37.91 -26.73
CA ARG A 258 89.20 -37.39 -25.80
C ARG A 258 90.29 -38.41 -25.44
N ASN A 259 89.98 -39.70 -25.50
CA ASN A 259 90.91 -40.80 -25.23
C ASN A 259 91.71 -41.25 -26.47
N GLY A 260 91.62 -40.52 -27.60
CA GLY A 260 92.45 -40.76 -28.79
C GLY A 260 91.94 -41.84 -29.75
N ASN A 261 90.78 -42.46 -29.46
CA ASN A 261 90.22 -43.55 -30.27
C ASN A 261 89.28 -43.07 -31.39
N GLY A 262 89.24 -41.76 -31.67
CA GLY A 262 88.26 -41.17 -32.59
C GLY A 262 86.83 -41.12 -32.02
N PHE A 263 85.89 -40.54 -32.78
CA PHE A 263 84.49 -40.42 -32.37
C PHE A 263 83.76 -41.74 -32.63
N LEU A 264 83.87 -42.67 -31.68
CA LEU A 264 83.16 -43.95 -31.71
C LEU A 264 81.85 -43.81 -30.94
N VAL A 265 80.73 -43.84 -31.66
CA VAL A 265 79.39 -43.90 -31.07
C VAL A 265 78.99 -45.38 -30.92
N PRO A 266 78.41 -45.80 -29.79
CA PRO A 266 77.85 -47.14 -29.67
C PRO A 266 76.85 -47.39 -30.81
N SER A 267 76.90 -48.57 -31.43
CA SER A 267 75.91 -48.97 -32.44
C SER A 267 74.50 -48.95 -31.86
N VAL A 268 73.51 -48.60 -32.68
CA VAL A 268 72.09 -48.60 -32.29
C VAL A 268 71.70 -50.00 -31.81
N ASP A 269 71.48 -50.13 -30.50
CA ASP A 269 71.17 -51.41 -29.85
C ASP A 269 69.66 -51.67 -29.84
N ILE A 270 69.26 -52.92 -29.64
CA ILE A 270 67.85 -53.36 -29.49
C ILE A 270 67.15 -52.57 -28.38
N PHE A 271 67.87 -52.19 -27.32
CA PHE A 271 67.34 -51.34 -26.24
C PHE A 271 66.95 -49.93 -26.70
N PHE A 272 67.60 -49.37 -27.73
CA PHE A 272 67.21 -48.08 -28.33
C PHE A 272 65.84 -48.19 -29.02
N PHE A 273 65.60 -49.29 -29.73
CA PHE A 273 64.32 -49.56 -30.38
C PHE A 273 63.20 -49.76 -29.36
N ILE A 274 63.42 -50.58 -28.32
CA ILE A 274 62.45 -50.80 -27.23
C ILE A 274 62.06 -49.49 -26.55
N LYS A 275 63.04 -48.62 -26.23
CA LYS A 275 62.76 -47.32 -25.62
C LYS A 275 61.97 -46.39 -26.55
N THR A 276 62.24 -46.44 -27.86
CA THR A 276 61.52 -45.64 -28.86
C THR A 276 60.06 -46.08 -28.98
N VAL A 277 59.81 -47.39 -29.06
CA VAL A 277 58.46 -47.96 -29.05
C VAL A 277 57.73 -47.63 -27.75
N PHE A 278 58.42 -47.68 -26.60
CA PHE A 278 57.85 -47.32 -25.31
C PHE A 278 57.48 -45.82 -25.22
N MET A 279 58.31 -44.92 -25.75
CA MET A 279 57.97 -43.49 -25.85
C MET A 279 56.75 -43.25 -26.74
N LEU A 280 56.64 -43.97 -27.86
CA LEU A 280 55.47 -43.89 -28.73
C LEU A 280 54.20 -44.41 -28.02
N LEU A 281 54.31 -45.49 -27.25
CA LEU A 281 53.21 -46.03 -26.45
C LEU A 281 52.76 -45.05 -25.35
N LEU A 282 53.69 -44.35 -24.69
CA LEU A 282 53.39 -43.33 -23.68
C LEU A 282 52.79 -42.04 -24.26
N THR A 283 52.94 -41.80 -25.56
CA THR A 283 52.36 -40.62 -26.21
C THR A 283 50.83 -40.67 -26.21
N ALA A 284 50.25 -41.87 -26.37
CA ALA A 284 48.79 -42.07 -26.37
C ALA A 284 48.10 -41.66 -25.04
N PRO A 285 48.51 -42.14 -23.85
CA PRO A 285 47.94 -41.68 -22.58
C PRO A 285 48.24 -40.20 -22.30
N GLY A 286 49.40 -39.68 -22.73
CA GLY A 286 49.72 -38.26 -22.62
C GLY A 286 48.74 -37.38 -23.39
N TRP A 287 48.41 -37.78 -24.62
CA TRP A 287 47.41 -37.11 -25.45
C TRP A 287 45.99 -37.22 -24.87
N TYR A 288 45.63 -38.39 -24.35
CA TYR A 288 44.35 -38.61 -23.68
C TYR A 288 44.16 -37.65 -22.49
N PHE A 289 45.14 -37.57 -21.59
CA PHE A 289 45.08 -36.64 -20.45
C PHE A 289 45.03 -35.17 -20.89
N ALA A 290 45.73 -34.82 -21.97
CA ALA A 290 45.68 -33.47 -22.53
C ALA A 290 44.26 -33.13 -23.05
N LYS A 291 43.63 -34.08 -23.76
CA LYS A 291 42.27 -33.94 -24.28
C LYS A 291 41.24 -33.83 -23.15
N GLU A 292 41.35 -34.69 -22.13
CA GLU A 292 40.43 -34.66 -20.99
C GLU A 292 40.58 -33.38 -20.15
N SER A 293 41.83 -32.89 -19.97
CA SER A 293 42.08 -31.59 -19.35
C SER A 293 41.39 -30.44 -20.11
N ALA A 294 41.47 -30.45 -21.44
CA ALA A 294 40.82 -29.45 -22.28
C ALA A 294 39.28 -29.52 -22.18
N LYS A 295 38.72 -30.73 -22.15
CA LYS A 295 37.28 -30.97 -21.98
C LYS A 295 36.76 -30.40 -20.65
N HIS A 296 37.38 -30.76 -19.52
CA HIS A 296 36.99 -30.24 -18.20
C HIS A 296 37.13 -28.70 -18.11
N ARG A 297 38.12 -28.10 -18.79
CA ARG A 297 38.21 -26.63 -18.88
C ARG A 297 37.07 -26.00 -19.65
N GLN A 298 36.65 -26.59 -20.77
CA GLN A 298 35.51 -26.07 -21.53
C GLN A 298 34.23 -26.11 -20.69
N VAL A 299 34.00 -27.20 -19.96
CA VAL A 299 32.88 -27.33 -19.02
C VAL A 299 32.94 -26.26 -17.93
N ALA A 300 34.11 -26.09 -17.30
CA ALA A 300 34.32 -25.06 -16.28
C ALA A 300 34.04 -23.65 -16.85
N TYR A 301 34.55 -23.30 -18.03
CA TYR A 301 34.31 -21.99 -18.63
C TYR A 301 32.83 -21.75 -18.92
N LYS A 302 32.10 -22.74 -19.43
CA LYS A 302 30.65 -22.64 -19.62
C LYS A 302 29.93 -22.39 -18.29
N ALA A 303 30.25 -23.15 -17.25
CA ALA A 303 29.66 -22.97 -15.92
C ALA A 303 29.95 -21.57 -15.35
N LYS A 304 31.16 -21.04 -15.57
CA LYS A 304 31.52 -19.67 -15.16
C LYS A 304 30.72 -18.60 -15.92
N ILE A 305 30.54 -18.76 -17.22
CA ILE A 305 29.71 -17.85 -18.03
C ILE A 305 28.27 -17.88 -17.54
N ILE A 306 27.68 -19.06 -17.34
CA ILE A 306 26.32 -19.21 -16.83
C ILE A 306 26.17 -18.57 -15.44
N SER A 307 27.12 -18.79 -14.53
CA SER A 307 27.14 -18.16 -13.21
C SER A 307 27.19 -16.62 -13.29
N SER A 308 27.95 -16.08 -14.25
CA SER A 308 28.02 -14.64 -14.51
C SER A 308 26.73 -14.09 -15.12
N GLU A 309 26.14 -14.80 -16.09
CA GLU A 309 24.86 -14.45 -16.71
C GLU A 309 23.73 -14.43 -15.67
N LEU A 310 23.65 -15.45 -14.81
CA LEU A 310 22.70 -15.50 -13.69
C LEU A 310 22.91 -14.40 -12.65
N THR A 311 24.16 -13.95 -12.46
CA THR A 311 24.46 -12.82 -11.57
C THR A 311 24.01 -11.48 -12.16
N ALA A 312 24.12 -11.33 -13.49
CA ALA A 312 23.70 -10.12 -14.19
C ALA A 312 22.18 -10.07 -14.44
N LEU A 313 21.51 -11.23 -14.49
CA LEU A 313 20.09 -11.37 -14.83
C LEU A 313 19.15 -10.48 -13.98
N PRO A 314 19.26 -10.40 -12.64
CA PRO A 314 18.38 -9.56 -11.84
C PRO A 314 18.45 -8.08 -12.21
N TYR A 315 19.63 -7.60 -12.60
CA TYR A 315 19.82 -6.20 -12.99
C TYR A 315 19.15 -5.89 -14.33
N TYR A 316 19.17 -6.82 -15.28
CA TYR A 316 18.46 -6.67 -16.55
C TYR A 316 16.93 -6.83 -16.42
N LEU A 317 16.48 -7.64 -15.45
CA LEU A 317 15.05 -7.84 -15.21
C LEU A 317 14.44 -6.71 -14.36
N ALA A 318 15.23 -5.91 -13.64
CA ALA A 318 14.72 -4.87 -12.75
C ALA A 318 13.87 -3.82 -13.47
N ASP A 319 14.25 -3.44 -14.69
CA ASP A 319 13.59 -2.38 -15.46
C ASP A 319 12.42 -2.87 -16.33
N LEU A 320 12.13 -4.18 -16.32
CA LEU A 320 11.08 -4.77 -17.15
C LEU A 320 9.75 -4.93 -16.41
N GLU A 321 8.65 -4.78 -17.15
CA GLU A 321 7.30 -5.08 -16.66
C GLU A 321 7.16 -6.55 -16.26
N VAL A 322 6.26 -6.85 -15.31
CA VAL A 322 6.10 -8.18 -14.70
C VAL A 322 5.87 -9.29 -15.74
N LYS A 323 5.13 -8.98 -16.80
CA LYS A 323 4.83 -9.92 -17.90
C LYS A 323 6.08 -10.30 -18.69
N ASP A 324 6.89 -9.30 -19.04
CA ASP A 324 8.12 -9.49 -19.82
C ASP A 324 9.21 -10.17 -18.98
N ARG A 325 9.23 -9.93 -17.67
CA ARG A 325 10.10 -10.66 -16.73
C ARG A 325 9.81 -12.15 -16.73
N HIS A 326 8.54 -12.54 -16.75
CA HIS A 326 8.17 -13.96 -16.79
C HIS A 326 8.56 -14.62 -18.12
N GLU A 327 8.32 -13.96 -19.25
CA GLU A 327 8.72 -14.48 -20.56
C GLU A 327 10.24 -14.65 -20.65
N MET A 328 10.98 -13.64 -20.18
CA MET A 328 12.45 -13.68 -20.18
C MET A 328 12.99 -14.78 -19.26
N ARG A 329 12.35 -15.01 -18.09
CA ARG A 329 12.69 -16.14 -17.22
C ARG A 329 12.43 -17.49 -17.88
N MET A 330 11.34 -17.63 -18.63
CA MET A 330 11.03 -18.86 -19.34
C MET A 330 12.07 -19.15 -20.43
N LYS A 331 12.41 -18.15 -21.25
CA LYS A 331 13.47 -18.25 -22.26
C LYS A 331 14.85 -18.57 -21.65
N MET A 332 15.16 -17.98 -20.50
CA MET A 332 16.40 -18.27 -19.78
C MET A 332 16.38 -19.65 -19.13
N ALA A 333 15.24 -20.09 -18.60
CA ALA A 333 15.10 -21.43 -18.07
C ALA A 333 15.35 -22.47 -19.15
N ASP A 334 14.78 -22.31 -20.35
CA ASP A 334 15.04 -23.18 -21.50
C ASP A 334 16.50 -23.14 -21.96
N LYS A 335 17.18 -21.99 -21.82
CA LYS A 335 18.59 -21.84 -22.17
C LYS A 335 19.51 -22.49 -21.12
N PHE A 336 19.22 -22.39 -19.84
CA PHE A 336 20.12 -22.84 -18.76
C PHE A 336 19.80 -24.25 -18.25
N PHE A 337 18.53 -24.63 -18.19
CA PHE A 337 18.10 -25.95 -17.76
C PHE A 337 17.93 -26.86 -18.98
N GLY A 338 18.71 -27.95 -19.04
CA GLY A 338 18.68 -28.90 -20.16
C GLY A 338 19.81 -28.73 -21.17
N GLN A 339 20.68 -27.73 -21.05
CA GLN A 339 21.94 -27.71 -21.78
C GLN A 339 22.91 -28.72 -21.17
N GLU A 340 23.34 -29.70 -21.96
CA GLU A 340 24.46 -30.56 -21.60
C GLU A 340 25.73 -29.70 -21.50
N LEU A 341 26.22 -29.47 -20.28
CA LEU A 341 27.49 -28.77 -20.06
C LEU A 341 28.62 -29.48 -20.81
N TYR A 342 28.52 -30.81 -20.87
CA TYR A 342 29.17 -31.70 -21.80
C TYR A 342 28.49 -31.61 -23.15
N ASN A 343 28.86 -30.62 -23.98
CA ASN A 343 28.61 -30.85 -25.41
C ASN A 343 29.53 -32.00 -25.79
N ASP A 344 28.96 -33.17 -26.06
CA ASP A 344 29.54 -34.09 -27.04
C ASP A 344 29.53 -33.35 -28.38
N LYS A 345 30.47 -32.42 -28.52
CA LYS A 345 30.84 -31.88 -29.81
C LYS A 345 31.29 -33.09 -30.60
N LYS A 346 30.39 -33.53 -31.46
CA LYS A 346 30.57 -34.30 -32.68
C LYS A 346 31.55 -33.60 -33.65
N SER A 347 32.64 -33.02 -33.14
CA SER A 347 33.63 -32.20 -33.85
C SER A 347 35.07 -32.60 -33.60
N ASP A 348 35.34 -33.66 -32.84
CA ASP A 348 36.67 -34.29 -32.77
C ASP A 348 36.69 -35.72 -33.34
N SER A 349 35.52 -36.30 -33.64
CA SER A 349 35.44 -37.58 -34.35
C SER A 349 35.70 -37.44 -35.85
N SER A 350 35.61 -36.23 -36.42
CA SER A 350 36.01 -35.97 -37.81
C SER A 350 37.54 -36.05 -37.98
N ASN A 351 38.32 -35.49 -37.05
CA ASN A 351 39.79 -35.52 -37.16
C ASN A 351 40.38 -36.90 -36.88
N VAL A 352 39.81 -37.68 -35.95
CA VAL A 352 40.24 -39.07 -35.72
C VAL A 352 39.77 -39.98 -36.86
N SER A 353 38.58 -39.76 -37.42
CA SER A 353 38.06 -40.47 -38.61
C SER A 353 38.88 -40.14 -39.87
N GLU A 354 39.29 -38.89 -40.06
CA GLU A 354 40.16 -38.47 -41.15
C GLU A 354 41.58 -38.98 -40.96
N GLN A 355 42.12 -38.99 -39.74
CA GLN A 355 43.40 -39.65 -39.47
C GLN A 355 43.33 -41.17 -39.64
N THR A 356 42.25 -41.84 -39.21
CA THR A 356 42.09 -43.30 -39.45
C THR A 356 41.83 -43.61 -40.91
N LYS A 357 41.09 -42.78 -41.66
CA LYS A 357 40.95 -42.90 -43.12
C LYS A 357 42.27 -42.68 -43.83
N ALA A 358 43.00 -41.62 -43.52
CA ALA A 358 44.30 -41.34 -44.11
C ALA A 358 45.31 -42.44 -43.78
N THR A 359 45.30 -42.98 -42.55
CA THR A 359 46.17 -44.10 -42.16
C THR A 359 45.74 -45.41 -42.85
N THR A 360 44.43 -45.64 -43.05
CA THR A 360 43.91 -46.80 -43.78
C THR A 360 44.22 -46.72 -45.28
N GLU A 361 44.14 -45.54 -45.88
CA GLU A 361 44.53 -45.29 -47.27
C GLU A 361 46.05 -45.39 -47.45
N ALA A 362 46.85 -44.94 -46.49
CA ALA A 362 48.28 -45.15 -46.45
C ALA A 362 48.63 -46.64 -46.35
N ILE A 363 47.96 -47.41 -45.47
CA ILE A 363 48.16 -48.86 -45.36
C ILE A 363 47.72 -49.58 -46.65
N LYS A 364 46.61 -49.16 -47.27
CA LYS A 364 46.16 -49.73 -48.56
C LYS A 364 47.12 -49.43 -49.70
N THR A 365 47.68 -48.22 -49.77
CA THR A 365 48.66 -47.85 -50.79
C THR A 365 49.99 -48.56 -50.57
N ILE A 366 50.45 -48.71 -49.32
CA ILE A 366 51.62 -49.52 -48.97
C ILE A 366 51.40 -51.00 -49.35
N ASN A 367 50.24 -51.58 -49.04
CA ASN A 367 49.91 -52.95 -49.44
C ASN A 367 49.79 -53.10 -50.95
N ALA A 368 49.23 -52.12 -51.66
CA ALA A 368 49.16 -52.13 -53.12
C ALA A 368 50.56 -52.03 -53.76
N LEU A 369 51.48 -51.26 -53.17
CA LEU A 369 52.86 -51.18 -53.60
C LEU A 369 53.63 -52.48 -53.32
N LEU A 370 53.41 -53.11 -52.17
CA LEU A 370 53.99 -54.42 -51.84
C LEU A 370 53.49 -55.53 -52.77
N ILE A 371 52.20 -55.57 -53.11
CA ILE A 371 51.62 -56.55 -54.05
C ILE A 371 52.04 -56.27 -55.51
N LYS A 372 52.22 -55.00 -55.88
CA LYS A 372 52.75 -54.63 -57.21
C LYS A 372 54.24 -54.96 -57.33
N SER A 373 55.01 -54.80 -56.25
CA SER A 373 56.40 -55.21 -56.14
C SER A 373 56.57 -56.72 -56.26
N SER A 374 55.68 -57.53 -55.66
CA SER A 374 55.77 -59.00 -55.76
C SER A 374 55.36 -59.53 -57.13
N LYS A 375 54.46 -58.85 -57.86
CA LYS A 375 54.11 -59.23 -59.25
C LYS A 375 55.18 -58.88 -60.28
N MET A 376 56.07 -57.92 -60.00
CA MET A 376 57.21 -57.63 -60.88
C MET A 376 58.41 -58.57 -60.66
N SER A 377 58.49 -59.29 -59.53
CA SER A 377 59.55 -60.30 -59.33
C SER A 377 59.23 -61.67 -59.94
N ASP A 378 57.96 -61.95 -60.25
CA ASP A 378 57.53 -63.24 -60.84
C ASP A 378 57.48 -63.20 -62.38
N THR A 379 57.99 -62.13 -63.00
CA THR A 379 58.20 -62.06 -64.46
C THR A 379 59.65 -61.70 -64.77
N GLN A 380 60.57 -62.58 -64.37
CA GLN A 380 61.93 -62.67 -64.93
C GLN A 380 62.33 -64.12 -65.12
#